data_AF-A0A2V1C0M4-F1
#
_entry.id   AF-A0A2V1C0M4-F1
#
_cell.length_a   1.000
_cell.length_b   1.000
_cell.length_c   1.000
_cell.angle_alpha   90.00
_cell.angle_beta   90.00
_cell.angle_gamma   90.00
#
_symmetry.space_group_name_H-M   'P 1'
#
loop_
_entity.id
_entity.type
_entity.pdbx_description
1 polymer ?
#
loop_
_entity_poly.entity_id
_entity_poly.type
_entity_poly.pdbx_seq_one_letter_code
_entity_poly.pdbx_strand_id
1 'polypeptide(L)'
;MRNPFRRGPRPVDSSSSASGTESTISTATSAQQQVPLPQAPVQVQVQPGDLPPVIPPGQKVTALQIRGLNELIRKRYALDVEIWNKRHCASRDRKILLEKMRQSDATLVKIMSTVRMWDTRDVWESNADYHRLKAIRHRLEMEGGKRLWEGIHHGSSRGIQSTPYN
;
A
#
# COMPACT_ATOMS: atom_id res chain seq x y z
N MET A 1 -18.48 48.24 1.99
CA MET A 1 -17.52 48.13 0.86
C MET A 1 -17.90 46.90 0.03
N ARG A 2 -18.34 47.11 -1.22
CA ARG A 2 -18.86 46.06 -2.12
C ARG A 2 -17.72 45.44 -2.92
N ASN A 3 -17.69 44.10 -3.02
CA ASN A 3 -16.70 43.33 -3.76
C ASN A 3 -17.19 43.13 -5.23
N PRO A 4 -16.52 43.67 -6.27
CA PRO A 4 -17.06 43.71 -7.64
C PRO A 4 -16.52 42.63 -8.59
N PHE A 5 -16.21 41.42 -8.12
CA PHE A 5 -15.77 40.31 -8.99
C PHE A 5 -16.86 39.26 -9.20
N ARG A 6 -17.88 39.63 -9.97
CA ARG A 6 -18.68 38.71 -10.79
C ARG A 6 -18.04 38.64 -12.18
N ARG A 7 -17.47 37.50 -12.56
CA ARG A 7 -17.28 37.13 -13.97
C ARG A 7 -17.83 35.73 -14.17
N GLY A 8 -18.86 35.65 -15.01
CA GLY A 8 -19.64 34.45 -15.27
C GLY A 8 -18.94 33.45 -16.21
N PRO A 9 -19.65 32.36 -16.55
CA PRO A 9 -19.12 31.25 -17.34
C PRO A 9 -19.07 31.60 -18.83
N ARG A 10 -18.07 31.06 -19.53
CA ARG A 10 -18.02 31.03 -21.01
C ARG A 10 -18.35 29.62 -21.50
N PRO A 11 -19.37 29.43 -22.34
CA PRO A 11 -19.51 28.25 -23.17
C PRO A 11 -18.75 28.47 -24.48
N VAL A 12 -18.00 27.46 -24.94
CA VAL A 12 -17.63 27.34 -26.35
C VAL A 12 -17.75 25.89 -26.77
N ASP A 13 -18.70 25.67 -27.67
CA ASP A 13 -18.87 24.47 -28.47
C ASP A 13 -17.68 24.29 -29.42
N SER A 14 -17.25 23.05 -29.62
CA SER A 14 -16.47 22.65 -30.80
C SER A 14 -16.66 21.16 -31.05
N SER A 15 -17.70 20.88 -31.81
CA SER A 15 -17.91 19.69 -32.62
C SER A 15 -16.72 19.42 -33.54
N SER A 16 -16.24 18.17 -33.57
CA SER A 16 -15.45 17.65 -34.69
C SER A 16 -15.80 16.19 -34.90
N SER A 17 -16.62 15.99 -35.93
CA SER A 17 -16.94 14.71 -36.55
C SER A 17 -15.73 14.22 -37.34
N ALA A 18 -15.31 12.99 -37.10
CA ALA A 18 -14.49 12.23 -38.05
C ALA A 18 -15.10 10.85 -38.19
N SER A 19 -15.85 10.68 -39.28
CA SER A 19 -16.29 9.38 -39.78
C SER A 19 -15.12 8.75 -40.54
N GLY A 20 -14.64 7.61 -40.06
CA GLY A 20 -13.71 6.75 -40.76
C GLY A 20 -14.29 5.35 -40.81
N THR A 21 -14.95 5.05 -41.91
CA THR A 21 -15.29 3.69 -42.35
C THR A 21 -14.07 3.09 -43.04
N GLU A 22 -13.70 1.85 -42.69
CA GLU A 22 -13.55 0.73 -43.65
C GLU A 22 -12.88 -0.51 -43.03
N SER A 23 -13.59 -1.63 -43.22
CA SER A 23 -13.13 -2.97 -43.65
C SER A 23 -11.98 -3.67 -42.91
N THR A 24 -12.27 -4.69 -42.08
CA THR A 24 -12.46 -6.11 -42.45
C THR A 24 -11.22 -6.78 -43.03
N ILE A 25 -10.42 -7.44 -42.19
CA ILE A 25 -9.88 -8.79 -42.49
C ILE A 25 -9.77 -9.56 -41.17
N SER A 26 -10.57 -10.62 -41.06
CA SER A 26 -10.48 -11.61 -39.99
C SER A 26 -9.30 -12.53 -40.26
N THR A 27 -8.30 -12.51 -39.39
CA THR A 27 -7.28 -13.57 -39.32
C THR A 27 -7.54 -14.37 -38.05
N ALA A 28 -8.14 -15.54 -38.21
CA ALA A 28 -8.30 -16.52 -37.15
C ALA A 28 -6.93 -17.13 -36.81
N THR A 29 -6.23 -16.52 -35.86
CA THR A 29 -5.07 -17.14 -35.23
C THR A 29 -5.56 -18.06 -34.13
N SER A 30 -5.53 -19.36 -34.43
CA SER A 30 -5.74 -20.44 -33.46
C SER A 30 -4.60 -20.42 -32.43
N ALA A 31 -4.78 -19.66 -31.35
CA ALA A 31 -3.85 -19.64 -30.24
C ALA A 31 -4.07 -20.90 -29.39
N GLN A 32 -3.08 -21.80 -29.39
CA GLN A 32 -3.00 -22.90 -28.44
C GLN A 32 -3.13 -22.32 -27.02
N GLN A 33 -4.20 -22.72 -26.34
CA GLN A 33 -4.54 -22.30 -25.00
C GLN A 33 -3.57 -22.99 -24.02
N GLN A 34 -2.38 -22.41 -23.88
CA GLN A 34 -1.42 -22.82 -22.87
C GLN A 34 -1.97 -22.39 -21.52
N VAL A 35 -2.46 -23.36 -20.76
CA VAL A 35 -2.93 -23.19 -19.38
C VAL A 35 -1.77 -22.56 -18.59
N PRO A 36 -1.90 -21.31 -18.09
CA PRO A 36 -0.85 -20.71 -17.29
C PRO A 36 -0.70 -21.55 -16.04
N LEU A 37 0.49 -22.14 -15.84
CA LEU A 37 0.81 -22.79 -14.58
C LEU A 37 0.52 -21.80 -13.44
N PRO A 38 -0.05 -22.28 -12.31
CA PRO A 38 -0.23 -21.45 -11.13
C PRO A 38 1.12 -20.85 -10.76
N GLN A 39 1.24 -19.53 -10.91
CA GLN A 39 2.45 -18.81 -10.57
C GLN A 39 2.72 -19.06 -9.09
N ALA A 40 3.85 -19.72 -8.81
CA ALA A 40 4.33 -19.95 -7.47
C ALA A 40 4.34 -18.61 -6.70
N PRO A 41 4.05 -18.60 -5.39
CA PRO A 41 3.99 -17.38 -4.61
C PRO A 41 5.26 -16.57 -4.81
N VAL A 42 5.09 -15.34 -5.30
CA VAL A 42 6.19 -14.40 -5.54
C VAL A 42 6.94 -14.22 -4.23
N GLN A 43 8.10 -14.87 -4.12
CA GLN A 43 8.98 -14.68 -2.98
C GLN A 43 9.57 -13.29 -3.09
N VAL A 44 9.02 -12.34 -2.34
CA VAL A 44 9.57 -11.00 -2.20
C VAL A 44 10.99 -11.17 -1.66
N GLN A 45 12.00 -11.00 -2.51
CA GLN A 45 13.40 -11.03 -2.09
C GLN A 45 13.64 -9.86 -1.14
N VAL A 46 13.64 -10.16 0.15
CA VAL A 46 13.92 -9.19 1.21
C VAL A 46 15.42 -8.94 1.20
N GLN A 47 15.85 -7.70 0.98
CA GLN A 47 17.28 -7.39 1.01
C GLN A 47 17.86 -7.71 2.40
N PRO A 48 19.08 -8.25 2.51
CA PRO A 48 19.66 -8.72 3.78
C PRO A 48 19.69 -7.67 4.91
N GLY A 49 19.70 -6.38 4.59
CA GLY A 49 19.64 -5.28 5.58
C GLY A 49 18.24 -4.99 6.14
N ASP A 50 17.20 -5.61 5.59
CA ASP A 50 15.81 -5.39 6.01
C ASP A 50 15.24 -6.48 6.91
N LEU A 51 15.99 -7.55 7.13
CA LEU A 51 15.61 -8.57 8.10
C LEU A 51 15.79 -8.03 9.52
N PRO A 52 14.80 -8.19 10.41
CA PRO A 52 14.97 -7.85 11.81
C PRO A 52 16.07 -8.73 12.43
N PRO A 53 16.81 -8.24 13.44
CA PRO A 53 17.84 -9.02 14.11
C PRO A 53 17.22 -10.27 14.71
N VAL A 54 17.68 -11.45 14.28
CA VAL A 54 17.22 -12.73 14.80
C VAL A 54 17.58 -12.81 16.28
N ILE A 55 16.59 -13.10 17.12
CA ILE A 55 16.81 -13.33 18.54
C ILE A 55 17.21 -14.80 18.70
N PRO A 56 18.43 -15.10 19.19
CA PRO A 56 18.82 -16.48 19.44
C PRO A 56 17.91 -17.11 20.50
N PRO A 57 17.67 -18.43 20.44
CA PRO A 57 16.81 -19.12 21.39
C PRO A 57 17.32 -18.92 22.82
N GLY A 58 16.40 -18.61 23.74
CA GLY A 58 16.72 -18.34 25.15
C GLY A 58 17.05 -16.87 25.46
N GLN A 59 17.28 -16.02 24.46
CA GLN A 59 17.46 -14.58 24.69
C GLN A 59 16.11 -13.85 24.76
N LYS A 60 16.00 -12.92 25.71
CA LYS A 60 14.82 -12.05 25.88
C LYS A 60 14.92 -10.80 25.01
N VAL A 61 13.76 -10.27 24.61
CA VAL A 61 13.68 -8.99 23.90
C VAL A 61 14.21 -7.87 24.80
N THR A 62 15.21 -7.15 24.32
CA THR A 62 15.84 -6.05 25.06
C THR A 62 15.06 -4.74 24.89
N ALA A 63 15.20 -3.83 25.84
CA ALA A 63 14.63 -2.49 25.74
C ALA A 63 15.09 -1.72 24.47
N LEU A 64 16.33 -1.96 24.01
CA LEU A 64 16.86 -1.35 22.79
C LEU A 64 16.12 -1.85 21.54
N GLN A 65 15.80 -3.13 21.47
CA GLN A 65 15.01 -3.70 20.38
C GLN A 65 13.59 -3.10 20.37
N ILE A 66 12.94 -2.97 21.53
CA ILE A 66 11.63 -2.33 21.65
C ILE A 66 11.67 -0.87 21.17
N ARG A 67 12.71 -0.11 21.55
CA ARG A 67 12.95 1.24 21.04
C ARG A 67 13.08 1.24 19.52
N GLY A 68 13.83 0.29 18.95
CA GLY A 68 13.95 0.12 17.51
C GLY A 68 12.60 -0.11 16.80
N LEU A 69 11.74 -0.95 17.37
CA LEU A 69 10.38 -1.16 16.85
C LEU A 69 9.55 0.14 16.91
N ASN A 70 9.63 0.88 18.01
CA ASN A 70 8.93 2.16 18.15
C ASN A 70 9.41 3.20 17.12
N GLU A 71 10.72 3.27 16.86
CA GLU A 71 11.26 4.15 15.81
C GLU A 71 10.76 3.75 14.41
N LEU A 72 10.65 2.45 14.11
CA LEU A 72 10.04 1.99 12.85
C LEU A 72 8.57 2.44 12.73
N ILE A 73 7.80 2.33 13.82
CA ILE A 73 6.40 2.78 13.86
C ILE A 73 6.30 4.29 13.63
N ARG A 74 7.15 5.09 14.31
CA ARG A 74 7.22 6.56 14.12
C ARG A 74 7.59 6.92 12.69
N LYS A 75 8.60 6.25 12.12
CA LYS A 75 9.04 6.45 10.73
C LYS A 75 7.90 6.17 9.75
N ARG A 76 7.18 5.06 9.92
CA ARG A 76 6.01 4.74 9.09
C ARG A 76 4.94 5.81 9.18
N TYR A 77 4.61 6.27 10.40
CA TYR A 77 3.63 7.33 10.59
C TYR A 77 4.05 8.65 9.93
N ALA A 78 5.33 9.03 10.03
CA ALA A 78 5.87 10.21 9.35
C ALA A 78 5.69 10.10 7.82
N LEU A 79 6.01 8.94 7.23
CA LEU A 79 5.77 8.69 5.80
C LEU A 79 4.29 8.77 5.44
N ASP A 80 3.40 8.16 6.22
CA ASP A 80 1.95 8.19 5.98
C ASP A 80 1.41 9.63 6.00
N VAL A 81 1.86 10.46 6.94
CA VAL A 81 1.50 11.89 7.02
C VAL A 81 2.01 12.65 5.80
N GLU A 82 3.26 12.42 5.38
CA GLU A 82 3.82 13.06 4.18
C GLU A 82 3.08 12.67 2.90
N ILE A 83 2.73 11.39 2.76
CA ILE A 83 1.94 10.87 1.64
C ILE A 83 0.56 11.53 1.63
N TRP A 84 -0.11 11.56 2.79
CA TRP A 84 -1.43 12.17 2.94
C TRP A 84 -1.45 13.65 2.58
N ASN A 85 -0.41 14.39 3.01
CA ASN A 85 -0.26 15.82 2.72
C ASN A 85 0.01 16.10 1.24
N LYS A 86 0.61 15.14 0.52
CA LYS A 86 0.97 15.26 -0.90
C LYS A 86 0.01 14.53 -1.85
N ARG A 87 -1.14 14.03 -1.37
CA ARG A 87 -2.09 13.26 -2.19
C ARG A 87 -2.65 13.98 -3.43
N HIS A 88 -2.58 15.31 -3.45
CA HIS A 88 -3.00 16.16 -4.58
C HIS A 88 -1.81 16.84 -5.27
N CYS A 89 -0.61 16.24 -5.23
CA CYS A 89 0.56 16.80 -5.88
C CYS A 89 0.45 16.80 -7.41
N ALA A 90 1.15 17.73 -8.06
CA ALA A 90 1.26 17.76 -9.51
C ALA A 90 1.92 16.48 -10.05
N SER A 91 1.67 16.14 -11.31
CA SER A 91 2.20 14.93 -11.97
C SER A 91 3.73 14.80 -11.86
N ARG A 92 4.45 15.92 -11.83
CA ARG A 92 5.90 15.97 -11.67
C ARG A 92 6.37 15.34 -10.35
N ASP A 93 5.65 15.58 -9.26
CA ASP A 93 6.02 15.13 -7.91
C ASP A 93 5.51 13.72 -7.60
N ARG A 94 4.64 13.18 -8.47
CA ARG A 94 4.01 11.87 -8.29
C ARG A 94 5.03 10.75 -8.13
N LYS A 95 6.16 10.81 -8.84
CA LYS A 95 7.23 9.81 -8.72
C LYS A 95 7.84 9.78 -7.31
N ILE A 96 8.01 10.95 -6.69
CA ILE A 96 8.51 11.06 -5.32
C ILE A 96 7.49 10.52 -4.33
N LEU A 97 6.20 10.82 -4.55
CA LEU A 97 5.11 10.28 -3.73
C LEU A 97 5.07 8.75 -3.78
N LEU A 98 5.17 8.15 -4.96
CA LEU A 98 5.19 6.70 -5.15
C LEU A 98 6.38 6.04 -4.43
N GLU A 99 7.56 6.67 -4.47
CA GLU A 99 8.72 6.17 -3.73
C GLU A 99 8.47 6.17 -2.21
N LYS A 100 7.85 7.23 -1.67
CA LYS A 100 7.48 7.30 -0.25
C LYS A 100 6.43 6.26 0.13
N MET A 101 5.45 6.03 -0.75
CA MET A 101 4.45 4.96 -0.59
C MET A 101 5.13 3.59 -0.48
N ARG A 102 6.05 3.27 -1.41
CA ARG A 102 6.86 2.05 -1.38
C ARG A 102 7.66 1.92 -0.08
N GLN A 103 8.27 3.01 0.39
CA GLN A 103 9.02 3.01 1.66
C GLN A 103 8.10 2.79 2.88
N SER A 104 6.89 3.35 2.89
CA SER A 104 5.92 3.13 3.97
C SER A 104 5.48 1.67 4.02
N ASP A 105 5.20 1.07 2.85
CA ASP A 105 4.81 -0.33 2.72
C ASP A 105 5.95 -1.27 3.14
N ALA A 106 7.19 -1.01 2.69
CA ALA A 106 8.37 -1.77 3.15
C ALA A 106 8.57 -1.67 4.67
N THR A 107 8.37 -0.47 5.24
CA THR A 107 8.46 -0.27 6.70
C THR A 107 7.36 -1.04 7.44
N LEU A 108 6.14 -1.10 6.88
CA LEU A 108 5.05 -1.91 7.45
C LEU A 108 5.40 -3.40 7.46
N VAL A 109 5.91 -3.93 6.35
CA VAL A 109 6.33 -5.34 6.25
C VAL A 109 7.39 -5.64 7.31
N LYS A 110 8.38 -4.75 7.49
CA LYS A 110 9.42 -4.90 8.52
C LYS A 110 8.85 -4.93 9.94
N ILE A 111 7.89 -4.05 10.25
CA ILE A 111 7.19 -4.03 11.54
C ILE A 111 6.45 -5.36 11.74
N MET A 112 5.69 -5.82 10.74
CA MET A 112 4.93 -7.06 10.83
C MET A 112 5.84 -8.28 11.03
N SER A 113 6.92 -8.39 10.28
CA SER A 113 7.92 -9.46 10.42
C SER A 113 8.55 -9.46 11.81
N THR A 114 8.89 -8.28 12.34
CA THR A 114 9.45 -8.15 13.70
C THR A 114 8.44 -8.63 14.75
N VAL A 115 7.19 -8.19 14.66
CA VAL A 115 6.14 -8.56 15.60
C VAL A 115 5.84 -10.05 15.54
N ARG A 116 5.81 -10.65 14.34
CA ARG A 116 5.60 -12.10 14.16
C ARG A 116 6.75 -12.91 14.75
N MET A 117 7.98 -12.49 14.54
CA MET A 117 9.17 -13.15 15.10
C MET A 117 9.16 -13.11 16.63
N TRP A 118 8.58 -12.08 17.23
CA TRP A 118 8.49 -11.93 18.69
C TRP A 118 7.23 -12.55 19.30
N ASP A 119 6.35 -13.17 18.51
CA ASP A 119 5.09 -13.77 19.02
C ASP A 119 5.29 -15.17 19.61
N THR A 120 6.31 -15.30 20.45
CA THR A 120 6.59 -16.49 21.25
C THR A 120 6.66 -16.07 22.70
N ARG A 121 6.00 -16.79 23.61
CA ARG A 121 5.99 -16.40 25.04
C ARG A 121 7.40 -16.36 25.64
N ASP A 122 8.29 -17.21 25.14
CA ASP A 122 9.64 -17.43 25.65
C ASP A 122 10.58 -16.24 25.44
N VAL A 123 10.31 -15.34 24.49
CA VAL A 123 11.17 -14.17 24.25
C VAL A 123 10.84 -12.99 25.17
N TRP A 124 9.74 -13.07 25.94
CA TRP A 124 9.30 -12.00 26.85
C TRP A 124 9.57 -12.36 28.30
N GLU A 125 9.96 -11.35 29.09
CA GLU A 125 10.06 -11.48 30.55
C GLU A 125 8.65 -11.37 31.17
N SER A 126 7.98 -10.24 30.95
CA SER A 126 6.65 -9.97 31.49
C SER A 126 5.52 -10.52 30.61
N ASN A 127 4.52 -11.13 31.25
CA ASN A 127 3.32 -11.60 30.57
C ASN A 127 2.48 -10.42 30.04
N ALA A 128 2.47 -9.30 30.76
CA ALA A 128 1.74 -8.10 30.35
C ALA A 128 2.29 -7.51 29.04
N ASP A 129 3.61 -7.51 28.86
CA ASP A 129 4.23 -7.00 27.64
C ASP A 129 3.98 -7.91 26.44
N TYR A 130 3.97 -9.23 26.67
CA TYR A 130 3.56 -10.19 25.64
C TYR A 130 2.11 -9.96 25.18
N HIS A 131 1.19 -9.69 26.11
CA HIS A 131 -0.20 -9.35 25.76
C HIS A 131 -0.30 -8.03 24.97
N ARG A 132 0.53 -7.03 25.29
CA ARG A 132 0.60 -5.77 24.51
C ARG A 132 1.08 -6.04 23.09
N LEU A 133 2.10 -6.88 22.91
CA LEU A 133 2.55 -7.29 21.57
C LEU A 133 1.43 -7.98 20.79
N LYS A 134 0.70 -8.92 21.40
CA LYS A 134 -0.44 -9.58 20.76
C LYS A 134 -1.53 -8.60 20.33
N ALA A 135 -1.84 -7.60 21.17
CA ALA A 135 -2.79 -6.57 20.80
C ALA A 135 -2.31 -5.75 19.58
N ILE A 136 -1.02 -5.42 19.52
CA ILE A 136 -0.42 -4.76 18.35
C ILE A 136 -0.54 -5.65 17.11
N ARG A 137 -0.16 -6.93 17.21
CA ARG A 137 -0.27 -7.89 16.12
C ARG A 137 -1.71 -8.00 15.61
N HIS A 138 -2.66 -8.17 16.52
CA HIS A 138 -4.08 -8.26 16.20
C HIS A 138 -4.56 -7.02 15.44
N ARG A 139 -4.19 -5.81 15.89
CA ARG A 139 -4.52 -4.56 15.18
C ARG A 139 -3.88 -4.46 13.79
N LEU A 140 -2.68 -5.01 13.61
CA LEU A 140 -2.01 -5.02 12.31
C LEU A 140 -2.65 -6.00 11.32
N GLU A 141 -3.13 -7.15 11.81
CA GLU A 141 -3.62 -8.26 10.96
C GLU A 141 -5.16 -8.30 10.78
N MET A 142 -5.95 -7.97 11.80
CA MET A 142 -7.41 -8.24 11.83
C MET A 142 -8.30 -7.02 11.57
N GLU A 143 -7.90 -5.80 11.98
CA GLU A 143 -8.73 -4.58 11.83
C GLU A 143 -8.67 -3.99 10.40
N GLY A 144 -8.88 -4.85 9.38
CA GLY A 144 -8.96 -4.46 7.98
C GLY A 144 -7.61 -4.31 7.27
N GLY A 145 -6.50 -4.64 7.93
CA GLY A 145 -5.15 -4.50 7.42
C GLY A 145 -4.77 -3.02 7.24
N LYS A 146 -3.62 -2.59 7.77
CA LYS A 146 -3.12 -1.26 7.42
C LYS A 146 -2.98 -1.19 5.90
N ARG A 147 -3.73 -0.29 5.25
CA ARG A 147 -3.76 -0.15 3.78
C ARG A 147 -2.34 -0.11 3.25
N LEU A 148 -2.02 -1.05 2.35
CA LEU A 148 -0.85 -0.95 1.50
C LEU A 148 -1.10 0.15 0.47
N TRP A 149 -0.17 1.07 0.35
CA TRP A 149 -0.28 2.20 -0.57
C TRP A 149 -0.14 1.75 -2.04
N GLU A 150 0.71 0.75 -2.31
CA GLU A 150 0.95 0.21 -3.65
C GLU A 150 -0.31 -0.37 -4.32
N GLY A 151 -1.25 -0.90 -3.52
CA GLY A 151 -2.52 -1.47 -4.02
C GLY A 151 -3.53 -0.46 -4.56
N ILE A 152 -3.30 0.85 -4.41
CA ILE A 152 -4.24 1.90 -4.83
C ILE A 152 -4.00 2.36 -6.28
N HIS A 153 -2.80 2.14 -6.84
CA HIS A 153 -2.41 2.72 -8.13
C HIS A 153 -2.39 1.78 -9.34
N HIS A 154 -2.48 0.46 -9.16
CA HIS A 154 -2.82 -0.42 -10.26
C HIS A 154 -4.33 -0.45 -10.40
N GLY A 155 -4.84 0.04 -11.54
CA GLY A 155 -6.25 0.13 -11.89
C GLY A 155 -7.01 -1.17 -11.65
N SER A 156 -7.47 -1.37 -10.42
CA SER A 156 -8.64 -2.17 -10.14
C SER A 156 -9.83 -1.37 -10.63
N SER A 157 -10.06 -1.43 -11.94
CA SER A 157 -11.38 -1.32 -12.58
C SER A 157 -12.31 -2.41 -12.04
N ARG A 158 -12.42 -2.55 -10.71
CA ARG A 158 -13.54 -3.23 -10.09
C ARG A 158 -14.65 -2.21 -10.14
N GLY A 159 -15.52 -2.41 -11.13
CA GLY A 159 -16.73 -1.64 -11.32
C GLY A 159 -17.37 -1.33 -9.99
N ILE A 160 -17.57 -0.04 -9.75
CA ILE A 160 -18.58 0.42 -8.82
C ILE A 160 -19.87 -0.18 -9.35
N GLN A 161 -20.30 -1.31 -8.78
CA GLN A 161 -21.68 -1.75 -8.95
C GLN A 161 -22.50 -0.65 -8.29
N SER A 162 -23.05 0.22 -9.13
CA SER A 162 -24.13 1.12 -8.76
C SER A 162 -25.21 0.25 -8.13
N THR A 163 -25.34 0.32 -6.81
CA THR A 163 -26.50 -0.23 -6.13
C THR A 163 -27.70 0.62 -6.57
N PRO A 164 -28.70 0.05 -7.26
CA PRO A 164 -29.92 0.79 -7.53
C PRO A 164 -30.58 1.10 -6.18
N TYR A 165 -30.78 2.40 -5.92
CA TYR A 165 -31.69 2.82 -4.86
C TYR A 165 -33.11 2.46 -5.30
N ASN A 166 -33.83 1.77 -4.41
CA ASN A 166 -35.27 1.49 -4.49
C ASN A 166 -36.02 2.60 -3.75
#